data_AF-A0A816G6C5-F1
#
_entry.id   AF-A0A816G6C5-F1
#
_cell.length_a   1.000
_cell.length_b   1.000
_cell.length_c   1.000
_cell.angle_alpha   90.00
_cell.angle_beta   90.00
_cell.angle_gamma   90.00
#
_symmetry.space_group_name_H-M   'P 1'
#
loop_
_entity.id
_entity.type
_entity.pdbx_description
1 polymer ?
#
loop_
_entity_poly.entity_id
_entity_poly.type
_entity_poly.pdbx_seq_one_letter_code
_entity_poly.pdbx_strand_id
1 'polypeptide(L)'
;IYIQVTYVEPYFDTSELQHRPTHFDRNYNLKRFMYASPFTMDTNRAHGSLHEQYKRKTILTVERAFPYVKTRIVIIDRERLILSPIEVAIEDLQKKTDELRLAIQQEPADPKILQMVIQGCISTAVNQGPLEVANIFLNPIMNGVDLPTIHHNRLRLCFKEFTRRLAEALKRNKTLIQADQREYQKDLENKFTKFTESLQPLLCACKQSTMMETTNKNLKKVQPSRSFNNGTSTNGNSIVPDEEASN
;
A
#
# COMPACT_ATOMS: atom_id res chain seq x y z
N ILE A 1 8.27 33.19 24.40
CA ILE A 1 8.99 32.72 23.20
C ILE A 1 8.71 31.24 23.06
N TYR A 2 8.17 30.80 21.93
CA TYR A 2 7.98 29.37 21.65
C TYR A 2 9.06 28.92 20.66
N ILE A 3 9.73 27.81 20.95
CA ILE A 3 10.77 27.21 20.11
C ILE A 3 10.29 25.83 19.70
N GLN A 4 10.28 25.55 18.39
CA GLN A 4 9.97 24.23 17.85
C GLN A 4 11.25 23.62 17.28
N VAL A 5 11.52 22.37 17.65
CA VAL A 5 12.62 21.57 17.13
C VAL A 5 12.03 20.32 16.50
N THR A 6 12.40 20.05 15.25
CA THR A 6 11.92 18.89 14.49
C THR A 6 13.14 18.22 13.86
N TYR A 7 13.28 16.91 14.05
CA TYR A 7 14.29 16.12 13.35
C TYR A 7 13.94 16.04 11.85
N VAL A 8 14.95 16.16 10.99
CA VAL A 8 14.81 16.09 9.53
C VAL A 8 15.91 15.21 8.95
N GLU A 9 15.62 14.56 7.84
CA GLU A 9 16.59 13.74 7.09
C GLU A 9 16.85 14.35 5.71
N PRO A 10 18.03 14.14 5.10
CA PRO A 10 18.27 14.56 3.73
C PRO A 10 17.23 13.95 2.78
N TYR A 11 16.66 14.78 1.91
CA TYR A 11 15.69 14.36 0.92
C TYR A 11 16.32 14.33 -0.47
N PHE A 12 16.12 13.22 -1.16
CA PHE A 12 16.53 13.01 -2.54
C PHE A 12 15.34 12.48 -3.34
N ASP A 13 15.17 12.98 -4.55
CA ASP A 13 14.23 12.36 -5.48
C ASP A 13 14.81 11.07 -6.08
N THR A 14 13.99 10.35 -6.83
CA THR A 14 14.38 9.06 -7.42
C THR A 14 15.54 9.19 -8.40
N SER A 15 15.67 10.33 -9.10
CA SER A 15 16.78 10.60 -10.01
C SER A 15 18.07 10.85 -9.23
N GLU A 16 18.03 11.67 -8.18
CA GLU A 16 19.19 11.94 -7.33
C GLU A 16 19.70 10.69 -6.63
N LEU A 17 18.81 9.81 -6.15
CA LEU A 17 19.22 8.55 -5.51
C LEU A 17 20.00 7.63 -6.46
N GLN A 18 19.69 7.65 -7.77
CA GLN A 18 20.45 6.88 -8.77
C GLN A 18 21.88 7.40 -8.92
N HIS A 19 22.06 8.72 -8.81
CA HIS A 19 23.37 9.37 -8.91
C HIS A 19 24.13 9.41 -7.57
N ARG A 20 23.52 8.99 -6.46
CA ARG A 20 24.09 9.00 -5.10
C ARG A 20 24.12 7.59 -4.48
N PRO A 21 24.93 6.66 -5.03
CA PRO A 21 24.95 5.29 -4.56
C PRO A 21 25.63 5.13 -3.19
N THR A 22 26.63 5.96 -2.88
CA THR A 22 27.44 5.79 -1.66
C THR A 22 26.93 6.61 -0.48
N HIS A 23 27.37 6.24 0.72
CA HIS A 23 27.12 7.03 1.92
C HIS A 23 27.69 8.45 1.79
N PHE A 24 28.87 8.62 1.19
CA PHE A 24 29.48 9.93 0.98
C PHE A 24 28.63 10.82 0.08
N ASP A 25 28.15 10.28 -1.05
CA ASP A 25 27.32 11.03 -1.99
C ASP A 25 25.99 11.49 -1.37
N ARG A 26 25.49 10.74 -0.39
CA ARG A 26 24.27 11.08 0.36
C ARG A 26 24.50 12.05 1.51
N ASN A 27 25.74 12.49 1.75
CA ASN A 27 26.11 13.42 2.82
C ASN A 27 26.75 14.73 2.31
N TYR A 28 26.86 14.91 1.00
CA TYR A 28 27.43 16.10 0.38
C TYR A 28 26.43 16.83 -0.52
N ASN A 29 26.55 18.16 -0.60
CA ASN A 29 25.68 19.02 -1.39
C ASN A 29 24.18 18.80 -1.05
N LEU A 30 23.86 18.87 0.24
CA LEU A 30 22.51 18.63 0.77
C LEU A 30 21.73 19.93 0.84
N LYS A 31 20.72 20.07 -0.01
CA LYS A 31 19.86 21.28 -0.06
C LYS A 31 18.42 21.04 0.39
N ARG A 32 17.96 19.79 0.36
CA ARG A 32 16.59 19.42 0.70
C ARG A 32 16.57 18.48 1.90
N PHE A 33 15.65 18.74 2.82
CA PHE A 33 15.45 17.95 4.04
C PHE A 33 13.98 17.64 4.22
N MET A 34 13.65 16.47 4.74
CA MET A 34 12.26 16.04 4.92
C MET A 34 12.00 15.62 6.35
N TYR A 35 10.82 15.96 6.85
CA TYR A 35 10.21 15.29 7.99
C TYR A 35 8.79 14.85 7.64
N ALA A 36 8.30 13.83 8.34
CA ALA A 36 6.95 13.32 8.19
C ALA A 36 6.12 13.58 9.45
N SER A 37 4.83 13.84 9.30
CA SER A 37 3.89 13.98 10.40
C SER A 37 2.63 13.18 10.10
N PRO A 38 2.23 12.26 11.01
CA PRO A 38 0.99 11.51 10.85
C PRO A 38 -0.20 12.41 11.15
N PHE A 39 -1.32 12.22 10.46
CA PHE A 39 -2.57 12.90 10.75
C PHE A 39 -3.77 12.10 10.24
N THR A 40 -4.96 12.35 10.78
CA THR A 40 -6.25 11.85 10.25
C THR A 40 -7.02 12.99 9.58
N MET A 41 -7.67 12.74 8.44
CA MET A 41 -8.41 13.81 7.72
C MET A 41 -9.57 14.38 8.55
N ASP A 42 -10.37 13.53 9.20
CA ASP A 42 -11.61 13.97 9.85
C ASP A 42 -11.37 14.70 11.17
N THR A 43 -10.49 14.15 12.02
CA THR A 43 -10.28 14.69 13.37
C THR A 43 -9.03 15.57 13.52
N ASN A 44 -8.19 15.66 12.49
CA ASN A 44 -6.86 16.29 12.53
C ASN A 44 -5.97 15.80 13.70
N ARG A 45 -6.28 14.66 14.31
CA ARG A 45 -5.44 14.02 15.32
C ARG A 45 -4.21 13.41 14.65
N ALA A 46 -3.13 13.27 15.42
CA ALA A 46 -1.90 12.66 14.92
C ALA A 46 -2.11 11.19 14.54
N HIS A 47 -2.90 10.45 15.32
CA HIS A 47 -3.07 9.01 15.17
C HIS A 47 -4.55 8.63 15.08
N GLY A 48 -4.83 7.64 14.23
CA GLY A 48 -6.15 7.03 14.06
C GLY A 48 -6.04 5.56 13.66
N SER A 49 -7.13 5.00 13.13
CA SER A 49 -7.14 3.63 12.60
C SER A 49 -6.31 3.54 11.32
N LEU A 50 -5.90 2.33 10.93
CA LEU A 50 -5.07 2.13 9.72
C LEU A 50 -5.69 2.74 8.44
N HIS A 51 -7.01 2.67 8.28
CA HIS A 51 -7.72 3.21 7.11
C HIS A 51 -7.92 4.74 7.17
N GLU A 52 -7.63 5.38 8.30
CA GLU A 52 -7.78 6.83 8.52
C GLU A 52 -6.42 7.53 8.59
N GLN A 53 -5.33 6.76 8.62
CA GLN A 53 -4.00 7.27 8.91
C GLN A 53 -3.33 7.83 7.65
N TYR A 54 -3.32 9.15 7.52
CA TYR A 54 -2.54 9.86 6.50
C TYR A 54 -1.16 10.21 7.03
N LYS A 55 -0.24 10.47 6.09
CA LYS A 55 1.12 10.96 6.40
C LYS A 55 1.43 12.17 5.55
N ARG A 56 1.86 13.26 6.18
CA ARG A 56 2.32 14.47 5.51
C ARG A 56 3.84 14.51 5.52
N LYS A 57 4.46 14.48 4.36
CA LYS A 57 5.90 14.71 4.18
C LYS A 57 6.11 16.17 3.85
N THR A 58 6.86 16.89 4.67
CA THR A 58 7.24 18.28 4.42
C THR A 58 8.69 18.32 3.98
N ILE A 59 8.95 18.81 2.78
CA ILE A 59 10.29 18.97 2.21
C ILE A 59 10.67 20.43 2.37
N LEU A 60 11.83 20.66 2.97
CA LEU A 60 12.40 21.96 3.28
C LEU A 60 13.61 22.18 2.39
N THR A 61 13.63 23.27 1.64
CA THR A 61 14.78 23.68 0.84
C THR A 61 15.52 24.80 1.55
N VAL A 62 16.81 24.61 1.81
CA VAL A 62 17.67 25.63 2.43
C VAL A 62 18.33 26.53 1.39
N GLU A 63 18.70 27.75 1.80
CA GLU A 63 19.35 28.75 0.94
C GLU A 63 20.64 28.21 0.30
N ARG A 64 21.45 27.50 1.09
CA ARG A 64 22.77 26.97 0.72
C ARG A 64 22.89 25.52 1.15
N ALA A 65 23.62 24.72 0.37
CA ALA A 65 23.77 23.31 0.64
C ALA A 65 24.75 23.04 1.78
N PHE A 66 24.52 21.96 2.52
CA PHE A 66 25.49 21.42 3.46
C PHE A 66 26.50 20.48 2.76
N PRO A 67 27.74 20.37 3.26
CA PRO A 67 28.33 21.14 4.36
C PRO A 67 28.55 22.62 3.99
N TYR A 68 28.48 23.52 4.97
CA TYR A 68 28.66 24.97 4.78
C TYR A 68 29.43 25.59 5.94
N VAL A 69 29.96 26.81 5.75
CA VAL A 69 30.70 27.54 6.80
C VAL A 69 29.86 27.86 8.03
N LYS A 70 28.52 27.91 7.89
CA LYS A 70 27.57 28.05 9.01
C LYS A 70 26.92 26.72 9.34
N THR A 71 26.71 26.48 10.63
CA THR A 71 26.01 25.28 11.16
C THR A 71 24.49 25.39 11.10
N ARG A 72 23.96 26.57 10.73
CA ARG A 72 22.53 26.85 10.56
C ARG A 72 22.32 27.66 9.30
N ILE A 73 21.36 27.24 8.48
CA ILE A 73 21.02 27.87 7.20
C ILE A 73 19.50 28.08 7.19
N VAL A 74 19.05 29.21 6.65
CA VAL A 74 17.63 29.54 6.58
C VAL A 74 16.93 28.67 5.53
N ILE A 75 15.68 28.34 5.82
CA ILE A 75 14.78 27.65 4.88
C ILE A 75 14.19 28.71 3.96
N ILE A 76 14.30 28.49 2.65
CA ILE A 76 13.78 29.41 1.62
C ILE A 76 12.49 28.89 0.97
N ASP A 77 12.23 27.58 1.06
CA ASP A 77 11.05 26.97 0.45
C ASP A 77 10.56 25.73 1.23
N ARG A 78 9.26 25.45 1.12
CA ARG A 78 8.55 24.37 1.82
C ARG A 78 7.50 23.72 0.92
N GLU A 79 7.75 22.48 0.53
CA GLU A 79 6.81 21.64 -0.22
C GLU A 79 6.14 20.61 0.71
N ARG A 80 4.89 20.23 0.40
CA ARG A 80 4.13 19.24 1.18
C ARG A 80 3.57 18.16 0.26
N LEU A 81 3.86 16.91 0.60
CA LEU A 81 3.30 15.72 -0.05
C LEU A 81 2.43 14.99 0.97
N ILE A 82 1.20 14.67 0.59
CA ILE A 82 0.25 13.93 1.42
C ILE A 82 0.14 12.52 0.87
N LEU A 83 0.33 11.54 1.74
CA LEU A 83 0.14 10.12 1.44
C LEU A 83 -1.19 9.68 2.03
N SER A 84 -1.98 9.00 1.20
CA SER A 84 -3.19 8.31 1.60
C SER A 84 -2.89 7.09 2.48
N PRO A 85 -3.86 6.56 3.24
CA PRO A 85 -3.66 5.44 4.15
C PRO A 85 -3.04 4.19 3.50
N ILE A 86 -3.46 3.84 2.27
CA ILE A 86 -2.85 2.73 1.54
C ILE A 86 -1.39 3.01 1.14
N GLU A 87 -1.05 4.26 0.81
CA GLU A 87 0.33 4.65 0.50
C GLU A 87 1.21 4.65 1.75
N VAL A 88 0.66 5.03 2.91
CA VAL A 88 1.34 4.90 4.20
C VAL A 88 1.67 3.43 4.46
N ALA A 89 0.69 2.55 4.32
CA ALA A 89 0.87 1.10 4.48
C ALA A 89 1.92 0.52 3.52
N ILE A 90 1.93 0.95 2.25
CA ILE A 90 2.93 0.55 1.27
C ILE A 90 4.32 0.97 1.73
N GLU A 91 4.51 2.23 2.12
CA GLU A 91 5.81 2.74 2.54
C GLU A 91 6.34 2.03 3.79
N ASP A 92 5.46 1.77 4.76
CA ASP A 92 5.84 1.09 6.00
C ASP A 92 6.24 -0.37 5.74
N LEU A 93 5.53 -1.06 4.84
CA LEU A 93 5.87 -2.42 4.42
C LEU A 93 7.17 -2.46 3.61
N GLN A 94 7.40 -1.48 2.74
CA GLN A 94 8.67 -1.34 2.00
C GLN A 94 9.83 -1.11 2.96
N LYS A 95 9.68 -0.21 3.93
CA LYS A 95 10.69 0.05 4.96
C LYS A 95 11.03 -1.21 5.75
N LYS A 96 10.02 -1.98 6.18
CA LYS A 96 10.23 -3.26 6.86
C LYS A 96 10.94 -4.30 5.99
N THR A 97 10.63 -4.33 4.70
CA THR A 97 11.29 -5.19 3.73
C THR A 97 12.77 -4.82 3.57
N ASP A 98 13.10 -3.52 3.56
CA ASP A 98 14.48 -3.05 3.51
C ASP A 98 15.24 -3.34 4.81
N GLU A 99 14.61 -3.18 5.98
CA GLU A 99 15.19 -3.59 7.27
C GLU A 99 15.55 -5.08 7.27
N LEU A 100 14.65 -5.95 6.78
CA LEU A 100 14.92 -7.38 6.59
C LEU A 100 16.10 -7.61 5.65
N ARG A 101 16.12 -6.95 4.49
CA ARG A 101 17.18 -7.10 3.50
C ARG A 101 18.55 -6.71 4.08
N LEU A 102 18.62 -5.59 4.79
CA LEU A 102 19.85 -5.13 5.44
C LEU A 102 20.32 -6.13 6.50
N ALA A 103 19.42 -6.66 7.33
CA ALA A 103 19.77 -7.66 8.33
C ALA A 103 20.27 -8.99 7.72
N ILE A 104 19.72 -9.41 6.58
CA ILE A 104 20.19 -10.61 5.85
C ILE A 104 21.59 -10.41 5.28
N GLN A 105 21.85 -9.22 4.73
CA GLN A 105 23.10 -8.86 4.02
C GLN A 105 24.22 -8.41 4.95
N GLN A 106 23.95 -8.29 6.25
CA GLN A 106 24.94 -7.80 7.22
C GLN A 106 26.12 -8.77 7.35
N GLU A 107 27.34 -8.23 7.21
CA GLU A 107 28.60 -8.93 7.41
C GLU A 107 29.52 -8.14 8.35
N PRO A 108 30.03 -8.73 9.45
CA PRO A 108 29.73 -10.08 9.95
C PRO A 108 28.25 -10.21 10.38
N ALA A 109 27.70 -11.40 10.24
CA ALA A 109 26.29 -11.64 10.58
C ALA A 109 26.02 -11.43 12.08
N ASP A 110 24.92 -10.73 12.38
CA ASP A 110 24.41 -10.57 13.74
C ASP A 110 23.09 -11.35 13.89
N PRO A 111 23.11 -12.54 14.51
CA PRO A 111 21.92 -13.36 14.67
C PRO A 111 20.85 -12.69 15.53
N LYS A 112 21.23 -11.84 16.49
CA LYS A 112 20.28 -11.18 17.40
C LYS A 112 19.51 -10.09 16.66
N ILE A 113 20.21 -9.27 15.86
CA ILE A 113 19.55 -8.27 15.01
C ILE A 113 18.63 -8.97 14.01
N LEU A 114 19.10 -10.02 13.34
CA LEU A 114 18.29 -10.75 12.38
C LEU A 114 17.01 -11.34 13.03
N GLN A 115 17.14 -11.97 14.20
CA GLN A 115 16.01 -12.53 14.95
C GLN A 115 15.04 -11.43 15.40
N MET A 116 15.55 -10.30 15.89
CA MET A 116 14.73 -9.16 16.28
C MET A 116 13.89 -8.63 15.11
N VAL A 117 14.49 -8.49 13.92
CA VAL A 117 13.79 -8.02 12.72
C VAL A 117 12.75 -9.04 12.26
N ILE A 118 13.10 -10.34 12.18
CA ILE A 118 12.13 -11.41 11.83
C ILE A 118 10.95 -11.39 12.80
N GLN A 119 11.22 -11.36 14.10
CA GLN A 119 10.19 -11.39 15.14
C GLN A 119 9.29 -10.14 15.07
N GLY A 120 9.87 -8.97 14.78
CA GLY A 120 9.12 -7.73 14.56
C GLY A 120 8.25 -7.75 13.30
N CYS A 121 8.47 -8.68 12.38
CA CYS A 121 7.67 -8.88 11.17
C CYS A 121 6.49 -9.85 11.38
N ILE A 122 6.68 -10.96 12.10
CA ILE A 122 5.67 -12.03 12.23
C ILE A 122 5.03 -12.18 13.61
N SER A 123 5.65 -11.64 14.66
CA SER A 123 5.13 -11.70 16.03
C SER A 123 4.89 -10.31 16.59
N THR A 124 4.24 -9.45 15.81
CA THR A 124 3.81 -8.13 16.27
C THR A 124 2.74 -8.28 17.36
N ALA A 125 3.13 -8.12 18.63
CA ALA A 125 2.20 -8.22 19.77
C ALA A 125 1.60 -6.86 20.18
N VAL A 126 2.27 -5.75 19.82
CA VAL A 126 1.94 -4.40 20.32
C VAL A 126 1.33 -3.50 19.23
N ASN A 127 1.80 -3.64 17.98
CA ASN A 127 1.28 -2.88 16.84
C ASN A 127 0.43 -3.77 15.97
N GLN A 128 -0.52 -3.18 15.23
CA GLN A 128 -1.29 -3.91 14.22
C GLN A 128 -0.32 -4.56 13.22
N GLY A 129 -0.45 -5.87 13.05
CA GLY A 129 0.49 -6.67 12.26
C GLY A 129 0.30 -6.48 10.75
N PRO A 130 1.27 -6.92 9.92
CA PRO A 130 1.17 -6.83 8.47
C PRO A 130 -0.07 -7.53 7.89
N LEU A 131 -0.59 -8.55 8.57
CA LEU A 131 -1.81 -9.24 8.15
C LEU A 131 -3.05 -8.34 8.27
N GLU A 132 -3.11 -7.50 9.31
CA GLU A 132 -4.22 -6.56 9.50
C GLU A 132 -4.25 -5.50 8.40
N VAL A 133 -3.05 -5.00 8.02
CA VAL A 133 -2.89 -4.11 6.86
C VAL A 133 -3.43 -4.78 5.59
N ALA A 134 -3.09 -6.06 5.36
CA ALA A 134 -3.61 -6.79 4.21
C ALA A 134 -5.14 -6.95 4.25
N ASN A 135 -5.71 -7.26 5.41
CA ASN A 135 -7.17 -7.39 5.58
C ASN A 135 -7.88 -6.08 5.28
N ILE A 136 -7.43 -4.96 5.84
CA ILE A 136 -8.08 -3.66 5.68
C ILE A 136 -8.07 -3.21 4.22
N PHE A 137 -6.93 -3.32 3.54
CA PHE A 137 -6.77 -2.76 2.19
C PHE A 137 -7.05 -3.74 1.05
N LEU A 138 -6.92 -5.06 1.25
CA LEU A 138 -7.08 -6.04 0.16
C LEU A 138 -8.37 -6.87 0.25
N ASN A 139 -8.95 -7.05 1.43
CA ASN A 139 -10.19 -7.83 1.60
C ASN A 139 -11.40 -7.18 0.89
N PRO A 140 -11.63 -5.85 0.94
CA PRO A 140 -12.73 -5.22 0.21
C PRO A 140 -12.66 -5.46 -1.30
N ILE A 141 -11.44 -5.48 -1.85
CA ILE A 141 -11.19 -5.77 -3.27
C ILE A 141 -11.45 -7.23 -3.59
N MET A 142 -11.05 -8.15 -2.71
CA MET A 142 -11.27 -9.59 -2.89
C MET A 142 -12.77 -9.93 -2.88
N ASN A 143 -13.55 -9.26 -2.04
CA ASN A 143 -14.99 -9.46 -1.92
C ASN A 143 -15.81 -8.67 -2.96
N GLY A 144 -15.15 -7.93 -3.87
CA GLY A 144 -15.82 -7.15 -4.90
C GLY A 144 -16.56 -5.91 -4.39
N VAL A 145 -16.27 -5.46 -3.17
CA VAL A 145 -16.84 -4.23 -2.59
C VAL A 145 -16.25 -3.00 -3.27
N ASP A 146 -14.93 -3.00 -3.46
CA ASP A 146 -14.18 -1.89 -4.04
C ASP A 146 -13.48 -2.29 -5.35
N LEU A 147 -13.26 -1.31 -6.24
CA LEU A 147 -12.52 -1.51 -7.48
C LEU A 147 -11.00 -1.48 -7.23
N PRO A 148 -10.22 -2.44 -7.75
CA PRO A 148 -8.76 -2.42 -7.62
C PRO A 148 -8.15 -1.18 -8.26
N THR A 149 -7.37 -0.45 -7.48
CA THR A 149 -6.54 0.67 -7.94
C THR A 149 -5.07 0.26 -8.12
N ILE A 150 -4.25 1.14 -8.70
CA ILE A 150 -2.80 0.93 -8.81
C ILE A 150 -2.13 0.70 -7.45
N HIS A 151 -2.60 1.35 -6.39
CA HIS A 151 -2.05 1.19 -5.03
C HIS A 151 -2.33 -0.19 -4.47
N HIS A 152 -3.48 -0.81 -4.78
CA HIS A 152 -3.78 -2.18 -4.37
C HIS A 152 -2.81 -3.18 -5.01
N ASN A 153 -2.54 -3.02 -6.30
CA ASN A 153 -1.55 -3.86 -6.98
C ASN A 153 -0.14 -3.64 -6.45
N ARG A 154 0.25 -2.38 -6.18
CA ARG A 154 1.54 -2.07 -5.56
C ARG A 154 1.66 -2.67 -4.16
N LEU A 155 0.61 -2.62 -3.33
CA LEU A 155 0.59 -3.23 -2.01
C LEU A 155 0.75 -4.75 -2.09
N ARG A 156 0.04 -5.42 -3.03
CA ARG A 156 0.22 -6.86 -3.28
C ARG A 156 1.66 -7.21 -3.66
N LEU A 157 2.30 -6.42 -4.52
CA LEU A 157 3.71 -6.61 -4.89
C LEU A 157 4.64 -6.42 -3.69
N CYS A 158 4.38 -5.43 -2.85
CA CYS A 158 5.16 -5.21 -1.63
C CYS A 158 5.02 -6.40 -0.66
N PHE A 159 3.82 -6.96 -0.48
CA PHE A 159 3.64 -8.17 0.32
C PHE A 159 4.34 -9.39 -0.26
N LYS A 160 4.33 -9.57 -1.58
CA LYS A 160 5.08 -10.67 -2.22
C LYS A 160 6.57 -10.58 -1.96
N GLU A 161 7.16 -9.39 -2.11
CA GLU A 161 8.58 -9.17 -1.81
C GLU A 161 8.87 -9.33 -0.32
N PHE A 162 8.03 -8.76 0.55
CA PHE A 162 8.14 -8.89 2.00
C PHE A 162 8.18 -10.36 2.45
N THR A 163 7.19 -11.16 2.03
CA THR A 163 7.12 -12.60 2.36
C THR A 163 8.33 -13.36 1.82
N ARG A 164 8.82 -13.01 0.62
CA ARG A 164 10.03 -13.61 0.05
C ARG A 164 11.27 -13.30 0.88
N ARG A 165 11.47 -12.05 1.29
CA ARG A 165 12.61 -11.62 2.13
C ARG A 165 12.54 -12.24 3.52
N LEU A 166 11.35 -12.38 4.08
CA LEU A 166 11.14 -13.02 5.37
C LEU A 166 11.51 -14.51 5.34
N ALA A 167 11.16 -15.23 4.26
CA ALA A 167 11.59 -16.61 4.04
C ALA A 167 13.12 -16.73 3.92
N GLU A 168 13.75 -15.79 3.20
CA GLU A 168 15.22 -15.70 3.08
C GLU A 168 15.87 -15.45 4.46
N ALA A 169 15.31 -14.55 5.26
CA ALA A 169 15.76 -14.26 6.63
C ALA A 169 15.65 -15.49 7.54
N LEU A 170 14.55 -16.24 7.49
CA LEU A 170 14.40 -17.48 8.27
C LEU A 170 15.42 -18.54 7.88
N LYS A 171 15.68 -18.71 6.56
CA LYS A 171 16.72 -19.61 6.07
C LYS A 171 18.10 -19.18 6.55
N ARG A 172 18.39 -17.88 6.52
CA ARG A 172 19.65 -17.32 7.03
C ARG A 172 19.79 -17.56 8.53
N ASN A 173 18.75 -17.28 9.33
CA ASN A 173 18.76 -17.49 10.77
C ASN A 173 19.05 -18.95 11.12
N LYS A 174 18.46 -19.91 10.40
CA LYS A 174 18.71 -21.35 10.58
C LYS A 174 20.18 -21.75 10.45
N THR A 175 20.97 -21.02 9.67
CA THR A 175 22.43 -21.25 9.54
C THR A 175 23.26 -20.64 10.67
N LEU A 176 22.66 -19.75 11.47
CA LEU A 176 23.34 -18.96 12.49
C LEU A 176 23.02 -19.41 13.93
N ILE A 177 21.89 -20.10 14.14
CA ILE A 177 21.44 -20.54 15.45
C ILE A 177 22.29 -21.68 16.04
N GLN A 178 22.32 -21.73 17.37
CA GLN A 178 22.87 -22.84 18.15
C GLN A 178 21.78 -23.90 18.45
N ALA A 179 22.17 -25.03 19.06
CA ALA A 179 21.26 -26.16 19.29
C ALA A 179 20.09 -25.84 20.25
N ASP A 180 20.34 -24.97 21.23
CA ASP A 180 19.37 -24.44 22.20
C ASP A 180 18.28 -23.56 21.55
N GLN A 181 18.58 -22.92 20.42
CA GLN A 181 17.66 -22.04 19.70
C GLN A 181 16.81 -22.75 18.63
N ARG A 182 16.91 -24.08 18.50
CA ARG A 182 16.16 -24.85 17.48
C ARG A 182 14.65 -24.78 17.64
N GLU A 183 14.16 -24.83 18.88
CA GLU A 183 12.72 -24.71 19.15
C GLU A 183 12.19 -23.32 18.81
N TYR A 184 12.97 -22.28 19.13
CA TYR A 184 12.64 -20.90 18.78
C TYR A 184 12.55 -20.71 17.25
N GLN A 185 13.52 -21.23 16.49
CA GLN A 185 13.46 -21.21 15.03
C GLN A 185 12.23 -21.94 14.49
N LYS A 186 11.87 -23.10 15.07
CA LYS A 186 10.68 -23.85 14.66
C LYS A 186 9.39 -23.07 14.92
N ASP A 187 9.30 -22.36 16.04
CA ASP A 187 8.16 -21.46 16.31
C ASP A 187 8.07 -20.32 15.28
N LEU A 188 9.19 -19.68 14.93
CA LEU A 188 9.22 -18.65 13.89
C LEU A 188 8.79 -19.21 12.52
N GLU A 189 9.27 -20.39 12.13
CA GLU A 189 8.86 -21.07 10.89
C GLU A 189 7.35 -21.37 10.90
N ASN A 190 6.80 -21.86 12.02
CA ASN A 190 5.36 -22.12 12.16
C ASN A 190 4.51 -20.84 12.05
N LYS A 191 4.94 -19.75 12.69
CA LYS A 191 4.28 -18.45 12.59
C LYS A 191 4.31 -17.90 11.17
N PHE A 192 5.44 -18.05 10.49
CA PHE A 192 5.57 -17.65 9.09
C PHE A 192 4.65 -18.46 8.15
N THR A 193 4.53 -19.76 8.37
CA THR A 193 3.60 -20.61 7.61
C THR A 193 2.16 -20.13 7.79
N LYS A 194 1.69 -19.95 9.04
CA LYS A 194 0.35 -19.42 9.34
C LYS A 194 0.11 -18.03 8.73
N PHE A 195 1.11 -17.15 8.80
CA PHE A 195 1.07 -15.83 8.19
C PHE A 195 0.89 -15.92 6.66
N THR A 196 1.68 -16.77 6.01
CA THR A 196 1.65 -16.95 4.55
C THR A 196 0.34 -17.57 4.07
N GLU A 197 -0.17 -18.57 4.79
CA GLU A 197 -1.47 -19.21 4.52
C GLU A 197 -2.62 -18.19 4.60
N SER A 198 -2.61 -17.33 5.61
CA SER A 198 -3.62 -16.29 5.79
C SER A 198 -3.53 -15.20 4.73
N LEU A 199 -2.31 -14.87 4.29
CA LEU A 199 -2.06 -13.80 3.33
C LEU A 199 -2.30 -14.25 1.88
N GLN A 200 -2.08 -15.52 1.55
CA GLN A 200 -2.21 -16.08 0.20
C GLN A 200 -3.53 -15.69 -0.52
N PRO A 201 -4.73 -15.87 0.07
CA PRO A 201 -5.99 -15.53 -0.60
C PRO A 201 -6.06 -14.04 -0.99
N LEU A 202 -5.50 -13.15 -0.17
CA LEU A 202 -5.51 -11.70 -0.42
C LEU A 202 -4.55 -11.26 -1.55
N LEU A 203 -3.47 -12.05 -1.77
CA LEU A 203 -2.48 -11.79 -2.82
C LEU A 203 -2.85 -12.43 -4.17
N CYS A 204 -3.65 -13.49 -4.14
CA CYS A 204 -4.09 -14.25 -5.30
C CYS A 204 -5.43 -13.74 -5.85
N ALA A 205 -5.52 -12.47 -6.24
CA ALA A 205 -6.72 -11.93 -6.89
C ALA A 205 -6.44 -11.58 -8.37
N CYS A 206 -6.71 -12.56 -9.25
CA CYS A 206 -7.34 -12.37 -10.57
C CYS A 206 -7.58 -13.74 -11.26
N LYS A 207 -8.68 -14.42 -10.93
CA LYS A 207 -9.39 -15.40 -11.79
C LYS A 207 -10.87 -15.54 -11.38
N GLN A 208 -11.58 -14.43 -11.14
CA GLN A 208 -13.04 -14.45 -11.03
C GLN A 208 -13.62 -13.22 -11.72
N SER A 209 -13.39 -13.14 -13.03
CA SER A 209 -14.02 -12.16 -13.93
C SER A 209 -14.29 -12.81 -15.29
N THR A 210 -14.93 -13.98 -15.26
CA THR A 210 -15.67 -14.59 -16.37
C THR A 210 -16.34 -15.80 -15.76
N MET A 211 -17.64 -15.69 -15.45
CA MET A 211 -18.67 -16.75 -15.29
C MET A 211 -19.91 -16.14 -14.62
N MET A 212 -20.43 -15.03 -15.14
CA MET A 212 -21.82 -14.61 -14.91
C MET A 212 -22.35 -13.94 -16.18
N GLU A 213 -22.30 -14.66 -17.30
CA GLU A 213 -23.00 -14.22 -18.52
C GLU A 213 -23.38 -15.42 -19.41
N THR A 214 -24.01 -16.46 -18.86
CA THR A 214 -24.64 -17.49 -19.71
C THR A 214 -25.79 -18.24 -19.01
N THR A 215 -26.79 -17.52 -18.47
CA THR A 215 -28.09 -18.17 -18.15
C THR A 215 -29.28 -17.23 -18.35
N ASN A 216 -29.36 -16.54 -19.50
CA ASN A 216 -30.60 -15.88 -19.93
C ASN A 216 -30.70 -15.73 -21.46
N LYS A 217 -30.32 -16.78 -22.20
CA LYS A 217 -30.62 -16.93 -23.63
C LYS A 217 -31.04 -18.37 -23.94
N ASN A 218 -32.12 -18.83 -23.33
CA ASN A 218 -32.81 -20.06 -23.76
C ASN A 218 -34.31 -20.05 -23.42
N LEU A 219 -34.99 -18.93 -23.70
CA LEU A 219 -36.42 -18.91 -23.98
C LEU A 219 -36.66 -17.96 -25.15
N LYS A 220 -36.42 -18.44 -26.37
CA LYS A 220 -37.06 -18.00 -27.63
C LYS A 220 -36.49 -18.80 -28.79
N LYS A 221 -37.05 -19.99 -29.02
CA LYS A 221 -37.14 -20.62 -30.35
C LYS A 221 -38.05 -21.84 -30.29
N VAL A 222 -39.36 -21.62 -30.31
CA VAL A 222 -40.32 -22.54 -30.93
C VAL A 222 -41.45 -21.71 -31.56
N GLN A 223 -41.53 -21.76 -32.89
CA GLN A 223 -42.71 -21.56 -33.75
C GLN A 223 -42.59 -22.65 -34.84
N PRO A 224 -43.64 -23.05 -35.60
CA PRO A 224 -44.93 -22.38 -35.89
C PRO A 224 -46.13 -23.36 -35.70
N SER A 225 -47.44 -23.08 -35.93
CA SER A 225 -48.14 -22.41 -37.03
C SER A 225 -49.68 -22.42 -36.79
N ARG A 226 -50.40 -21.52 -37.50
CA ARG A 226 -51.85 -21.51 -37.87
C ARG A 226 -52.89 -21.30 -36.76
N SER A 227 -54.00 -20.55 -36.91
CA SER A 227 -54.59 -19.66 -37.94
C SER A 227 -55.80 -18.93 -37.30
N PHE A 228 -56.30 -17.89 -37.99
CA PHE A 228 -57.66 -17.28 -37.94
C PHE A 228 -57.92 -16.01 -37.11
N ASN A 229 -57.86 -14.88 -37.83
CA ASN A 229 -58.96 -13.95 -38.21
C ASN A 229 -59.75 -13.06 -37.23
N ASN A 230 -59.92 -11.83 -37.75
CA ASN A 230 -60.94 -10.79 -37.58
C ASN A 230 -60.61 -9.69 -36.55
N GLY A 231 -60.67 -8.39 -36.86
CA GLY A 231 -61.00 -7.66 -38.08
C GLY A 231 -61.14 -6.16 -37.77
N THR A 232 -61.12 -5.32 -38.83
CA THR A 232 -61.63 -3.92 -38.94
C THR A 232 -61.03 -2.82 -38.04
N SER A 233 -60.92 -1.55 -38.41
CA SER A 233 -60.86 -0.77 -39.66
C SER A 233 -60.69 0.71 -39.24
N THR A 234 -60.29 1.57 -40.20
CA THR A 234 -60.47 3.03 -40.27
C THR A 234 -59.50 4.00 -39.55
N ASN A 235 -58.72 4.72 -40.38
CA ASN A 235 -58.67 6.19 -40.61
C ASN A 235 -58.80 7.12 -39.39
N GLY A 236 -58.10 8.24 -39.24
CA GLY A 236 -57.30 9.06 -40.15
C GLY A 236 -57.25 10.51 -39.59
N ASN A 237 -56.24 11.27 -40.00
CA ASN A 237 -56.09 12.74 -39.95
C ASN A 237 -56.03 13.51 -38.62
N SER A 238 -54.84 14.11 -38.43
CA SER A 238 -54.55 15.56 -38.34
C SER A 238 -55.38 16.45 -37.42
N ILE A 239 -54.69 17.20 -36.54
CA ILE A 239 -54.59 18.68 -36.52
C ILE A 239 -53.80 19.12 -35.26
N VAL A 240 -52.93 20.11 -35.47
CA VAL A 240 -52.07 20.93 -34.58
C VAL A 240 -52.72 22.34 -34.54
N PRO A 241 -52.44 23.37 -33.68
CA PRO A 241 -51.48 23.60 -32.57
C PRO A 241 -52.14 24.27 -31.31
N ASP A 242 -51.28 24.92 -30.50
CA ASP A 242 -51.50 26.05 -29.57
C ASP A 242 -51.76 25.65 -28.11
N GLU A 243 -51.20 26.27 -27.06
CA GLU A 243 -50.43 27.50 -26.89
C GLU A 243 -49.80 27.50 -25.47
N GLU A 244 -48.85 28.41 -25.27
CA GLU A 244 -48.33 29.04 -24.05
C GLU A 244 -48.86 28.64 -22.65
N ALA A 245 -47.94 28.56 -21.67
CA ALA A 245 -47.74 29.64 -20.68
C ALA A 245 -46.94 29.19 -19.42
N SER A 246 -45.84 29.89 -19.19
CA SER A 246 -45.22 30.36 -17.94
C SER A 246 -45.77 29.91 -16.58
N ASN A 247 -44.93 29.27 -15.76
CA ASN A 247 -44.30 29.84 -14.54
C ASN A 247 -43.36 28.82 -13.89
#